data_AF-A0A803XXC7-F1
#
_entry.id   AF-A0A803XXC7-F1
#
_cell.length_a   1.000
_cell.length_b   1.000
_cell.length_c   1.000
_cell.angle_alpha   90.00
_cell.angle_beta   90.00
_cell.angle_gamma   90.00
#
_symmetry.space_group_name_H-M   'P 1'
#
loop_
_entity.id
_entity.type
_entity.pdbx_description
1 polymer ?
#
loop_
_entity_poly.entity_id
_entity_poly.type
_entity_poly.pdbx_seq_one_letter_code
_entity_poly.pdbx_strand_id
1 'polypeptide(L)'
;FILEHFGCHPPLKIPHPAVFSPEKVPEKLDAIVIGSGIGGLAAAVLLAKVGRRVLVLEQHGRLGGCCHAFSEKGFEFDTGIHYVGQLHDGSLWRFLVDQLTDGQLEWAPIPPTFDAVVLGEPGRDKAIQLCTGARTYFNRLKEQFPGEEAAIDEFKRLVKVMGVTTGFWVLGVLKLLPLPLVQLLSRSGLLSLLSPFCRMNSRSVKDVVDGLTTNAKLRAVFSYIFPTYGIVPGCWGTLLIFSCPFFSLSLPFSSLTLFLLSLA
;
A
#
# COMPACT_ATOMS: atom_id res chain seq x y z
N PHE A 1 21.72 6.37 -16.64
CA PHE A 1 21.58 5.71 -15.35
C PHE A 1 22.15 6.59 -14.28
N ILE A 2 21.34 6.99 -13.32
CA ILE A 2 21.84 7.70 -12.13
C ILE A 2 22.67 6.70 -11.34
N LEU A 3 23.92 7.08 -11.03
CA LEU A 3 24.84 6.33 -10.19
C LEU A 3 24.83 7.01 -8.81
N GLU A 4 24.31 6.33 -7.80
CA GLU A 4 24.50 6.74 -6.40
C GLU A 4 25.35 5.73 -5.65
N HIS A 5 26.30 6.28 -4.89
CA HIS A 5 27.12 5.54 -3.94
C HIS A 5 26.62 5.87 -2.54
N PHE A 6 25.95 4.92 -1.89
CA PHE A 6 25.47 5.09 -0.53
C PHE A 6 26.62 4.88 0.47
N GLY A 7 27.26 5.97 0.88
CA GLY A 7 28.22 6.04 2.00
C GLY A 7 27.88 7.20 2.93
N CYS A 8 28.42 7.21 4.16
CA CYS A 8 28.14 8.20 5.21
C CYS A 8 28.63 9.62 4.86
N HIS A 9 27.97 10.33 3.94
CA HIS A 9 28.26 11.73 3.59
C HIS A 9 26.95 12.53 3.38
N PRO A 10 26.97 13.87 3.58
CA PRO A 10 25.77 14.71 3.56
C PRO A 10 25.08 14.76 2.18
N PRO A 11 23.78 15.11 2.11
CA PRO A 11 22.99 15.03 0.88
C PRO A 11 23.52 15.99 -0.20
N LEU A 12 23.98 15.40 -1.31
CA LEU A 12 24.51 16.13 -2.47
C LEU A 12 23.36 16.58 -3.38
N LYS A 13 23.34 17.88 -3.72
CA LYS A 13 22.50 18.43 -4.79
C LYS A 13 22.85 17.76 -6.12
N ILE A 14 21.92 17.04 -6.74
CA ILE A 14 22.14 16.35 -8.03
C ILE A 14 21.90 17.34 -9.19
N PRO A 15 22.94 17.79 -9.93
CA PRO A 15 22.76 18.64 -11.09
C PRO A 15 22.75 17.79 -12.37
N HIS A 16 21.66 17.87 -13.14
CA HIS A 16 21.43 17.22 -14.44
C HIS A 16 21.48 15.67 -14.44
N PRO A 17 20.75 14.99 -15.36
CA PRO A 17 20.74 13.53 -15.40
C PRO A 17 22.15 13.03 -15.70
N ALA A 18 22.82 12.46 -14.69
CA ALA A 18 24.10 11.82 -14.86
C ALA A 18 23.97 10.72 -15.91
N VAL A 19 24.61 10.91 -17.07
CA VAL A 19 24.74 9.89 -18.09
C VAL A 19 25.59 8.77 -17.50
N PHE A 20 25.14 7.52 -17.69
CA PHE A 20 25.86 6.35 -17.20
C PHE A 20 27.26 6.33 -17.80
N SER A 21 28.28 6.15 -16.96
CA SER A 21 29.66 5.98 -17.40
C SER A 21 30.21 4.70 -16.79
N PRO A 22 30.60 3.69 -17.60
CA PRO A 22 31.21 2.46 -17.12
C PRO A 22 32.44 2.70 -16.25
N GLU A 23 33.20 3.75 -16.53
CA GLU A 23 34.41 4.14 -15.80
C GLU A 23 34.14 4.57 -14.36
N LYS A 24 32.91 5.01 -14.06
CA LYS A 24 32.47 5.39 -12.71
C LYS A 24 31.95 4.21 -11.90
N VAL A 25 31.83 3.03 -12.50
CA VAL A 25 31.37 1.83 -11.81
C VAL A 25 32.55 1.25 -11.01
N PRO A 26 32.42 1.10 -9.67
CA PRO A 26 33.48 0.48 -8.88
C PRO A 26 33.76 -0.96 -9.34
N GLU A 27 35.03 -1.34 -9.42
CA GLU A 27 35.42 -2.67 -9.92
C GLU A 27 34.91 -3.84 -9.06
N LYS A 28 34.61 -3.59 -7.79
CA LYS A 28 34.20 -4.61 -6.83
C LYS A 28 32.83 -4.26 -6.24
N LEU A 29 31.79 -4.83 -6.82
CA LEU A 29 30.41 -4.74 -6.34
C LEU A 29 29.97 -6.08 -5.76
N ASP A 30 29.17 -6.01 -4.70
CA ASP A 30 28.59 -7.18 -4.08
C ASP A 30 27.13 -7.40 -4.54
N ALA A 31 26.46 -6.34 -5.01
CA ALA A 31 25.12 -6.41 -5.59
C ALA A 31 24.85 -5.28 -6.60
N ILE A 32 23.94 -5.54 -7.55
CA ILE A 32 23.39 -4.54 -8.47
C ILE A 32 21.87 -4.54 -8.30
N VAL A 33 21.30 -3.36 -8.10
CA VAL A 33 19.86 -3.12 -8.01
C VAL A 33 19.42 -2.33 -9.23
N ILE A 34 18.48 -2.88 -9.99
CA ILE A 34 17.93 -2.23 -11.18
C ILE A 34 16.59 -1.62 -10.81
N GLY A 35 16.49 -0.30 -10.92
CA GLY A 35 15.34 0.52 -10.54
C GLY A 35 15.48 1.17 -9.16
N SER A 36 15.20 2.47 -9.09
CA SER A 36 15.22 3.27 -7.85
C SER A 36 13.83 3.49 -7.25
N GLY A 37 12.88 2.60 -7.52
CA GLY A 37 11.61 2.59 -6.81
C GLY A 37 11.81 2.25 -5.32
N ILE A 38 10.79 2.50 -4.49
CA ILE A 38 10.86 2.28 -3.03
C ILE A 38 11.37 0.89 -2.64
N GLY A 39 10.97 -0.17 -3.35
CA GLY A 39 11.45 -1.53 -3.10
C GLY A 39 12.93 -1.72 -3.44
N GLY A 40 13.39 -1.14 -4.55
CA GLY A 40 14.80 -1.21 -4.97
C GLY A 40 15.71 -0.44 -4.02
N LEU A 41 15.32 0.79 -3.66
CA LEU A 41 16.06 1.61 -2.69
C LEU A 41 16.07 0.96 -1.30
N ALA A 42 14.94 0.41 -0.83
CA ALA A 42 14.92 -0.31 0.44
C ALA A 42 15.89 -1.50 0.45
N ALA A 43 15.91 -2.32 -0.61
CA ALA A 43 16.85 -3.42 -0.74
C ALA A 43 18.31 -2.95 -0.78
N ALA A 44 18.60 -1.90 -1.56
CA ALA A 44 19.93 -1.32 -1.68
C ALA A 44 20.45 -0.79 -0.34
N VAL A 45 19.61 -0.05 0.39
CA VAL A 45 19.94 0.48 1.72
C VAL A 45 20.18 -0.64 2.73
N LEU A 46 19.32 -1.66 2.77
CA LEU A 46 19.50 -2.79 3.69
C LEU A 46 20.82 -3.53 3.42
N LEU A 47 21.17 -3.76 2.15
CA LEU A 47 22.43 -4.36 1.75
C LEU A 47 23.63 -3.47 2.11
N ALA A 48 23.53 -2.16 1.86
CA ALA A 48 24.56 -1.19 2.22
C ALA A 48 24.80 -1.15 3.74
N LYS A 49 23.73 -1.19 4.55
CA LYS A 49 23.82 -1.22 6.03
C LYS A 49 24.52 -2.46 6.58
N VAL A 50 24.49 -3.59 5.86
CA VAL A 50 25.27 -4.79 6.21
C VAL A 50 26.65 -4.84 5.54
N GLY A 51 27.14 -3.69 5.04
CA GLY A 51 28.50 -3.51 4.52
C GLY A 51 28.71 -3.96 3.08
N ARG A 52 27.63 -4.17 2.30
CA ARG A 52 27.74 -4.53 0.87
C ARG A 52 27.89 -3.30 0.01
N ARG A 53 28.72 -3.38 -1.02
CA ARG A 53 28.83 -2.37 -2.06
C ARG A 53 27.77 -2.61 -3.11
N VAL A 54 26.78 -1.73 -3.12
CA VAL A 54 25.61 -1.84 -3.98
C VAL A 54 25.64 -0.76 -5.05
N LEU A 55 25.40 -1.15 -6.29
CA LEU A 55 25.16 -0.24 -7.39
C LEU A 55 23.66 -0.17 -7.67
N VAL A 56 23.07 1.03 -7.63
CA VAL A 56 21.68 1.27 -8.05
C VAL A 56 21.67 1.87 -9.45
N LEU A 57 20.85 1.32 -10.34
CA LEU A 57 20.70 1.76 -11.72
C LEU A 57 19.27 2.25 -11.96
N GLU A 58 19.11 3.55 -12.23
CA GLU A 58 17.81 4.14 -12.59
C GLU A 58 17.79 4.58 -14.05
N GLN A 59 16.76 4.20 -14.81
CA GLN A 59 16.63 4.60 -16.22
C GLN A 59 16.22 6.07 -16.38
N HIS A 60 15.47 6.62 -15.43
CA HIS A 60 15.00 8.00 -15.44
C HIS A 60 16.06 9.00 -14.94
N GLY A 61 15.80 10.29 -15.18
CA GLY A 61 16.62 11.40 -14.69
C GLY A 61 16.38 11.79 -13.23
N ARG A 62 15.50 11.08 -12.52
CA ARG A 62 15.22 11.25 -11.09
C ARG A 62 15.07 9.89 -10.41
N LEU A 63 15.48 9.82 -9.15
CA LEU A 63 15.28 8.64 -8.32
C LEU A 63 13.86 8.62 -7.73
N GLY A 64 13.39 7.43 -7.33
CA GLY A 64 12.16 7.26 -6.55
C GLY A 64 11.05 6.47 -7.25
N GLY A 65 11.16 6.23 -8.57
CA GLY A 65 10.10 5.55 -9.33
C GLY A 65 8.75 6.26 -9.15
N CYS A 66 7.68 5.53 -8.81
CA CYS A 66 6.35 6.12 -8.53
C CYS A 66 6.28 7.02 -7.27
N CYS A 67 7.38 7.17 -6.55
CA CYS A 67 7.51 8.05 -5.38
C CYS A 67 8.22 9.35 -5.73
N HIS A 68 8.52 9.62 -7.01
CA HIS A 68 9.16 10.86 -7.39
C HIS A 68 8.12 11.98 -7.61
N ALA A 69 8.55 13.22 -7.35
CA ALA A 69 7.83 14.42 -7.74
C ALA A 69 8.50 15.08 -8.96
N PHE A 70 7.75 15.86 -9.73
CA PHE A 70 8.26 16.73 -10.79
C PHE A 70 7.68 18.13 -10.67
N SER A 71 8.43 19.11 -11.16
CA SER A 71 8.01 20.51 -11.08
C SER A 71 7.73 21.03 -12.48
N GLU A 72 6.57 21.63 -12.68
CA GLU A 72 6.12 22.20 -13.95
C GLU A 72 5.44 23.53 -13.67
N LYS A 73 5.86 24.60 -14.36
CA LYS A 73 5.28 25.96 -14.24
C LYS A 73 5.20 26.50 -12.80
N GLY A 74 6.18 26.17 -11.96
CA GLY A 74 6.24 26.63 -10.57
C GLY A 74 5.40 25.80 -9.58
N PHE A 75 4.76 24.74 -10.03
CA PHE A 75 4.03 23.79 -9.20
C PHE A 75 4.79 22.46 -9.12
N GLU A 76 4.71 21.79 -7.98
CA GLU A 76 5.24 20.45 -7.78
C GLU A 76 4.10 19.43 -7.81
N PHE A 77 4.32 18.31 -8.49
CA PHE A 77 3.36 17.25 -8.70
C PHE A 77 3.97 15.90 -8.34
N ASP A 78 3.29 15.14 -7.51
CA ASP A 78 3.62 13.75 -7.24
C ASP A 78 3.11 12.84 -8.36
N THR A 79 3.85 11.77 -8.64
CA THR A 79 3.51 10.84 -9.72
C THR A 79 2.65 9.65 -9.31
N GLY A 80 2.47 9.38 -8.01
CA GLY A 80 1.60 8.29 -7.59
C GLY A 80 1.34 8.15 -6.10
N ILE A 81 2.34 8.30 -5.24
CA ILE A 81 2.11 8.25 -3.78
C ILE A 81 1.73 9.63 -3.29
N HIS A 82 0.54 9.73 -2.68
CA HIS A 82 0.02 11.00 -2.15
C HIS A 82 -0.15 11.01 -0.62
N TYR A 83 -0.18 9.85 0.03
CA TYR A 83 -0.18 9.74 1.48
C TYR A 83 0.27 8.36 1.97
N VAL A 84 0.86 8.34 3.17
CA VAL A 84 1.33 7.12 3.85
C VAL A 84 0.74 7.08 5.26
N GLY A 85 0.05 5.99 5.56
CA GLY A 85 -0.60 5.69 6.83
C GLY A 85 0.24 4.79 7.73
N GLN A 86 -0.20 4.70 9.00
CA GLN A 86 0.50 4.03 10.09
C GLN A 86 1.87 4.61 10.44
N LEU A 87 2.08 5.92 10.27
CA LEU A 87 3.35 6.58 10.61
C LEU A 87 3.30 7.37 11.92
N HIS A 88 2.29 7.13 12.74
CA HIS A 88 2.21 7.70 14.08
C HIS A 88 3.35 7.17 14.96
N ASP A 89 3.77 7.97 15.93
CA ASP A 89 4.87 7.63 16.83
C ASP A 89 4.58 6.31 17.58
N GLY A 90 5.62 5.47 17.70
CA GLY A 90 5.52 4.15 18.32
C GLY A 90 4.93 3.05 17.43
N SER A 91 4.50 3.36 16.21
CA SER A 91 4.07 2.34 15.24
C SER A 91 5.25 1.54 14.67
N LEU A 92 5.01 0.27 14.36
CA LEU A 92 6.00 -0.60 13.71
C LEU A 92 6.43 -0.04 12.34
N TRP A 93 5.49 0.51 11.57
CA TRP A 93 5.79 1.06 10.25
C TRP A 93 6.67 2.31 10.34
N ARG A 94 6.40 3.21 11.28
CA ARG A 94 7.29 4.36 11.53
C ARG A 94 8.70 3.88 11.89
N PHE A 95 8.81 2.94 12.82
CA PHE A 95 10.10 2.36 13.20
C PHE A 95 10.86 1.78 12.00
N LEU A 96 10.21 0.96 11.17
CA LEU A 96 10.84 0.34 10.00
C LEU A 96 11.33 1.37 8.98
N VAL A 97 10.53 2.41 8.72
CA VAL A 97 10.91 3.47 7.78
C VAL A 97 12.06 4.30 8.33
N ASP A 98 12.03 4.65 9.62
CA ASP A 98 13.13 5.40 10.26
C ASP A 98 14.43 4.58 10.24
N GLN A 99 14.38 3.25 10.40
CA GLN A 99 15.57 2.39 10.25
C GLN A 99 16.14 2.39 8.83
N LEU A 100 15.29 2.51 7.81
CA LEU A 100 15.73 2.59 6.41
C LEU A 100 16.31 3.97 6.09
N THR A 101 15.72 5.04 6.62
CA THR A 101 16.09 6.42 6.24
C THR A 101 16.98 7.12 7.24
N ASP A 102 17.42 6.42 8.29
CA ASP A 102 18.15 6.99 9.42
C ASP A 102 17.42 8.18 10.05
N GLY A 103 16.08 8.12 10.05
CA GLY A 103 15.21 9.16 10.60
C GLY A 103 15.21 10.48 9.83
N GLN A 104 15.75 10.53 8.61
CA GLN A 104 15.85 11.76 7.81
C GLN A 104 14.53 12.22 7.18
N LEU A 105 13.47 11.39 7.22
CA LEU A 105 12.18 11.74 6.64
C LEU A 105 11.33 12.56 7.61
N GLU A 106 10.89 13.72 7.14
CA GLU A 106 9.90 14.55 7.81
C GLU A 106 8.49 14.22 7.31
N TRP A 107 7.57 13.97 8.24
CA TRP A 107 6.20 13.58 7.92
C TRP A 107 5.23 14.70 8.24
N ALA A 108 4.49 15.14 7.22
CA ALA A 108 3.39 16.08 7.42
C ALA A 108 2.11 15.33 7.85
N PRO A 109 1.43 15.75 8.93
CA PRO A 109 0.17 15.14 9.32
C PRO A 109 -0.92 15.44 8.28
N ILE A 110 -1.70 14.42 7.94
CA ILE A 110 -2.86 14.55 7.06
C ILE A 110 -3.93 15.38 7.77
N PRO A 111 -4.65 16.29 7.08
CA PRO A 111 -5.78 17.01 7.65
C PRO A 111 -6.86 16.08 8.25
N PRO A 112 -7.72 16.60 9.16
CA PRO A 112 -8.77 15.79 9.79
C PRO A 112 -9.73 15.13 8.80
N THR A 113 -9.93 15.77 7.64
CA THR A 113 -10.69 15.24 6.51
C THR A 113 -9.74 15.11 5.35
N PHE A 114 -9.51 13.89 4.89
CA PHE A 114 -8.48 13.60 3.89
C PHE A 114 -9.06 13.40 2.50
N ASP A 115 -10.25 12.81 2.40
CA ASP A 115 -10.94 12.57 1.13
C ASP A 115 -12.40 13.01 1.19
N ALA A 116 -12.96 13.37 0.04
CA ALA A 116 -14.36 13.73 -0.13
C ALA A 116 -14.94 12.99 -1.35
N VAL A 117 -16.00 12.20 -1.13
CA VAL A 117 -16.68 11.45 -2.19
C VAL A 117 -17.93 12.21 -2.61
N VAL A 118 -17.99 12.62 -3.88
CA VAL A 118 -19.17 13.27 -4.48
C VAL A 118 -19.80 12.30 -5.48
N LEU A 119 -21.02 11.87 -5.20
CA LEU A 119 -21.79 10.99 -6.07
C LEU A 119 -22.84 11.83 -6.80
N GLY A 120 -22.46 12.37 -7.97
CA GLY A 120 -23.29 13.29 -8.75
C GLY A 120 -22.48 14.48 -9.27
N GLU A 121 -23.10 15.66 -9.35
CA GLU A 121 -22.46 16.88 -9.85
C GLU A 121 -21.70 17.60 -8.72
N PRO A 122 -20.40 17.90 -8.91
CA PRO A 122 -19.63 18.71 -7.95
C PRO A 122 -20.31 20.06 -7.68
N GLY A 123 -20.45 20.41 -6.39
CA GLY A 123 -21.05 21.68 -5.94
C GLY A 123 -22.58 21.67 -5.79
N ARG A 124 -23.27 20.70 -6.40
CA ARG A 124 -24.72 20.50 -6.24
C ARG A 124 -25.03 19.41 -5.23
N ASP A 125 -24.33 18.28 -5.34
CA ASP A 125 -24.50 17.15 -4.43
C ASP A 125 -23.63 17.29 -3.18
N LYS A 126 -24.18 16.83 -2.05
CA LYS A 126 -23.47 16.85 -0.76
C LYS A 126 -22.28 15.88 -0.81
N ALA A 127 -21.09 16.40 -0.59
CA ALA A 127 -19.88 15.61 -0.45
C ALA A 127 -19.89 14.77 0.83
N ILE A 128 -19.53 13.50 0.70
CA ILE A 128 -19.35 12.56 1.82
C ILE A 128 -17.90 12.67 2.27
N GLN A 129 -17.70 13.16 3.48
CA GLN A 129 -16.39 13.46 4.04
C GLN A 129 -15.79 12.22 4.71
N LEU A 130 -14.56 11.87 4.33
CA LEU A 130 -13.78 10.78 4.90
C LEU A 130 -12.73 11.35 5.84
N CYS A 131 -12.79 10.92 7.10
CA CYS A 131 -12.02 11.53 8.17
C CYS A 131 -10.86 10.64 8.64
N THR A 132 -9.78 11.27 9.05
CA THR A 132 -8.59 10.61 9.58
C THR A 132 -8.91 9.93 10.92
N GLY A 133 -8.38 8.71 11.11
CA GLY A 133 -8.51 7.92 12.32
C GLY A 133 -9.76 7.03 12.35
N ALA A 134 -9.58 5.77 12.76
CA ALA A 134 -10.62 4.74 12.66
C ALA A 134 -11.95 5.09 13.35
N ARG A 135 -11.87 5.61 14.57
CA ARG A 135 -13.08 5.95 15.33
C ARG A 135 -13.84 7.10 14.67
N THR A 136 -13.13 8.18 14.32
CA THR A 136 -13.69 9.37 13.69
C THR A 136 -14.27 9.03 12.31
N TYR A 137 -13.55 8.24 11.51
CA TYR A 137 -14.01 7.76 10.22
C TYR A 137 -15.40 7.10 10.30
N PHE A 138 -15.54 6.05 11.13
CA PHE A 138 -16.81 5.32 11.22
C PHE A 138 -17.93 6.11 11.89
N ASN A 139 -17.61 6.94 12.89
CA ASN A 139 -18.60 7.82 13.51
C ASN A 139 -19.16 8.84 12.51
N ARG A 140 -18.28 9.47 11.71
CA ARG A 140 -18.69 10.42 10.68
C ARG A 140 -19.46 9.77 9.55
N LEU A 141 -19.18 8.51 9.21
CA LEU A 141 -20.01 7.79 8.26
C LEU A 141 -21.43 7.56 8.80
N LYS A 142 -21.58 7.18 10.08
CA LYS A 142 -22.91 7.01 10.69
C LYS A 142 -23.70 8.33 10.73
N GLU A 143 -23.04 9.44 11.07
CA GLU A 143 -23.65 10.77 11.02
C GLU A 143 -24.15 11.15 9.61
N GLN A 144 -23.42 10.72 8.58
CA GLN A 144 -23.74 11.03 7.18
C GLN A 144 -24.76 10.07 6.54
N PHE A 145 -24.96 8.89 7.14
CA PHE A 145 -25.88 7.84 6.67
C PHE A 145 -26.75 7.33 7.84
N PRO A 146 -27.69 8.14 8.34
CA PRO A 146 -28.60 7.70 9.40
C PRO A 146 -29.44 6.50 8.93
N GLY A 147 -29.55 5.46 9.76
CA GLY A 147 -30.25 4.21 9.45
C GLY A 147 -29.38 3.09 8.86
N GLU A 148 -28.11 3.37 8.55
CA GLU A 148 -27.14 2.39 8.03
C GLU A 148 -26.10 1.97 9.09
N GLU A 149 -26.34 2.24 10.36
CA GLU A 149 -25.36 2.04 11.43
C GLU A 149 -24.93 0.59 11.56
N ALA A 150 -25.87 -0.35 11.41
CA ALA A 150 -25.60 -1.79 11.45
C ALA A 150 -24.69 -2.23 10.29
N ALA A 151 -24.94 -1.73 9.08
CA ALA A 151 -24.10 -2.01 7.90
C ALA A 151 -22.68 -1.45 8.09
N ILE A 152 -22.57 -0.23 8.63
CA ILE A 152 -21.30 0.44 8.90
C ILE A 152 -20.51 -0.28 10.01
N ASP A 153 -21.17 -0.72 11.07
CA ASP A 153 -20.52 -1.47 12.15
C ASP A 153 -20.04 -2.85 11.68
N GLU A 154 -20.83 -3.53 10.86
CA GLU A 154 -20.41 -4.80 10.28
C GLU A 154 -19.25 -4.60 9.29
N PHE A 155 -19.29 -3.56 8.46
CA PHE A 155 -18.17 -3.19 7.60
C PHE A 155 -16.90 -2.90 8.42
N LYS A 156 -17.01 -2.13 9.51
CA LYS A 156 -15.91 -1.88 10.46
C LYS A 156 -15.36 -3.17 11.07
N ARG A 157 -16.24 -4.09 11.45
CA ARG A 157 -15.86 -5.39 11.98
C ARG A 157 -15.09 -6.20 10.93
N LEU A 158 -15.58 -6.26 9.70
CA LEU A 158 -14.92 -6.93 8.59
C LEU A 158 -13.55 -6.33 8.31
N VAL A 159 -13.44 -5.01 8.23
CA VAL A 159 -12.16 -4.29 8.10
C VAL A 159 -11.19 -4.67 9.21
N LYS A 160 -11.64 -4.75 10.47
CA LYS A 160 -10.77 -5.12 11.59
C LYS A 160 -10.31 -6.58 11.52
N VAL A 161 -11.20 -7.50 11.16
CA VAL A 161 -10.90 -8.94 11.09
C VAL A 161 -10.06 -9.28 9.87
N MET A 162 -10.23 -8.56 8.76
CA MET A 162 -9.45 -8.73 7.53
C MET A 162 -8.19 -7.88 7.49
N GLY A 163 -8.06 -6.94 8.44
CA GLY A 163 -6.95 -6.02 8.54
C GLY A 163 -5.62 -6.72 8.80
N VAL A 164 -4.57 -5.88 8.84
CA VAL A 164 -3.17 -6.30 8.87
C VAL A 164 -2.90 -7.42 9.86
N THR A 165 -3.43 -7.40 11.09
CA THR A 165 -3.09 -8.41 12.09
C THR A 165 -3.47 -9.83 11.65
N THR A 166 -4.73 -10.09 11.30
CA THR A 166 -5.16 -11.45 10.94
C THR A 166 -4.62 -11.86 9.57
N GLY A 167 -4.65 -10.95 8.59
CA GLY A 167 -4.17 -11.25 7.24
C GLY A 167 -2.67 -11.50 7.17
N PHE A 168 -1.88 -10.67 7.85
CA PHE A 168 -0.42 -10.82 7.91
C PHE A 168 -0.01 -12.12 8.57
N TRP A 169 -0.65 -12.50 9.68
CA TRP A 169 -0.37 -13.77 10.34
C TRP A 169 -0.71 -14.97 9.46
N VAL A 170 -1.89 -14.97 8.81
CA VAL A 170 -2.30 -16.06 7.92
C VAL A 170 -1.34 -16.19 6.74
N LEU A 171 -1.01 -15.08 6.06
CA LEU A 171 -0.09 -15.09 4.92
C LEU A 171 1.34 -15.46 5.34
N GLY A 172 1.79 -14.99 6.50
CA GLY A 172 3.09 -15.35 7.08
C GLY A 172 3.20 -16.85 7.33
N VAL A 173 2.19 -17.44 7.98
CA VAL A 173 2.13 -18.90 8.22
C VAL A 173 2.10 -19.66 6.90
N LEU A 174 1.28 -19.24 5.93
CA LEU A 174 1.22 -19.90 4.62
C LEU A 174 2.56 -19.87 3.88
N LYS A 175 3.37 -18.81 4.03
CA LYS A 175 4.72 -18.74 3.47
C LYS A 175 5.73 -19.67 4.14
N LEU A 176 5.49 -20.08 5.39
CA LEU A 176 6.36 -21.02 6.11
C LEU A 176 6.04 -22.49 5.81
N LEU A 177 4.85 -22.77 5.26
CA LEU A 177 4.43 -24.13 4.93
C LEU A 177 5.02 -24.59 3.59
N PRO A 178 5.30 -25.90 3.43
CA PRO A 178 5.67 -26.46 2.14
C PRO A 178 4.60 -26.23 1.08
N LEU A 179 5.05 -25.92 -0.13
CA LEU A 179 4.17 -25.57 -1.25
C LEU A 179 3.05 -26.59 -1.55
N PRO A 180 3.34 -27.91 -1.61
CA PRO A 180 2.30 -28.90 -1.92
C PRO A 180 1.20 -28.93 -0.85
N LEU A 181 1.54 -28.65 0.40
CA LEU A 181 0.58 -28.60 1.50
C LEU A 181 -0.34 -27.39 1.35
N VAL A 182 0.21 -26.21 1.04
CA VAL A 182 -0.59 -25.00 0.79
C VAL A 182 -1.56 -25.22 -0.38
N GLN A 183 -1.09 -25.86 -1.45
CA GLN A 183 -1.92 -26.21 -2.60
C GLN A 183 -3.05 -27.17 -2.23
N LEU A 184 -2.76 -28.23 -1.47
CA LEU A 184 -3.77 -29.18 -1.01
C LEU A 184 -4.82 -28.49 -0.12
N LEU A 185 -4.38 -27.65 0.83
CA LEU A 185 -5.27 -26.91 1.72
C LEU A 185 -6.14 -25.90 0.96
N SER A 186 -5.60 -25.28 -0.09
CA SER A 186 -6.34 -24.37 -0.96
C SER A 186 -7.37 -25.11 -1.81
N ARG A 187 -6.96 -26.18 -2.51
CA ARG A 187 -7.82 -26.99 -3.40
C ARG A 187 -8.94 -27.72 -2.65
N SER A 188 -8.66 -28.19 -1.44
CA SER A 188 -9.66 -28.84 -0.59
C SER A 188 -10.66 -27.85 0.03
N GLY A 189 -10.43 -26.54 -0.10
CA GLY A 189 -11.24 -25.50 0.54
C GLY A 189 -11.03 -25.39 2.05
N LEU A 190 -10.14 -26.21 2.65
CA LEU A 190 -9.94 -26.25 4.10
C LEU A 190 -9.44 -24.90 4.65
N LEU A 191 -8.67 -24.13 3.86
CA LEU A 191 -8.25 -22.79 4.25
C LEU A 191 -9.43 -21.86 4.57
N SER A 192 -10.52 -21.93 3.81
CA SER A 192 -11.73 -21.12 4.00
C SER A 192 -12.51 -21.48 5.28
N LEU A 193 -12.33 -22.69 5.79
CA LEU A 193 -12.89 -23.15 7.06
C LEU A 193 -12.03 -22.68 8.23
N LEU A 194 -10.71 -22.73 8.07
CA LEU A 194 -9.75 -22.44 9.14
C LEU A 194 -9.61 -20.95 9.47
N SER A 195 -9.90 -20.05 8.51
CA SER A 195 -9.77 -18.63 8.74
C SER A 195 -10.86 -17.81 8.05
N PRO A 196 -11.52 -16.88 8.76
CA PRO A 196 -12.38 -15.87 8.15
C PRO A 196 -11.69 -15.12 7.02
N PHE A 197 -10.37 -14.90 7.12
CA PHE A 197 -9.56 -14.23 6.10
C PHE A 197 -9.59 -14.98 4.77
N CYS A 198 -9.32 -16.28 4.79
CA CYS A 198 -9.33 -17.12 3.60
C CYS A 198 -10.74 -17.27 3.02
N ARG A 199 -11.78 -17.30 3.88
CA ARG A 199 -13.18 -17.35 3.43
C ARG A 199 -13.58 -16.09 2.65
N MET A 200 -13.09 -14.93 3.05
CA MET A 200 -13.40 -13.67 2.39
C MET A 200 -12.64 -13.51 1.07
N ASN A 201 -11.51 -14.19 0.89
CA ASN A 201 -10.74 -14.14 -0.35
C ASN A 201 -11.53 -14.65 -1.58
N SER A 202 -12.51 -15.54 -1.38
CA SER A 202 -13.36 -16.08 -2.44
C SER A 202 -14.62 -15.23 -2.72
N ARG A 203 -14.65 -13.97 -2.32
CA ARG A 203 -15.75 -13.04 -2.64
C ARG A 203 -15.22 -11.86 -3.42
N SER A 204 -16.08 -11.24 -4.24
CA SER A 204 -15.79 -9.90 -4.75
C SER A 204 -16.16 -8.85 -3.69
N VAL A 205 -15.52 -7.68 -3.79
CA VAL A 205 -15.87 -6.53 -2.94
C VAL A 205 -17.35 -6.21 -3.07
N LYS A 206 -17.86 -6.24 -4.31
CA LYS A 206 -19.26 -6.03 -4.63
C LYS A 206 -20.16 -6.99 -3.87
N ASP A 207 -19.85 -8.29 -3.84
CA ASP A 207 -20.68 -9.28 -3.13
C ASP A 207 -20.72 -9.02 -1.62
N VAL A 208 -19.60 -8.57 -1.05
CA VAL A 208 -19.53 -8.23 0.37
C VAL A 208 -20.37 -6.99 0.64
N VAL A 209 -20.13 -5.91 -0.09
CA VAL A 209 -20.82 -4.62 0.08
C VAL A 209 -22.32 -4.72 -0.20
N ASP A 210 -22.71 -5.46 -1.24
CA ASP A 210 -24.12 -5.71 -1.57
C ASP A 210 -24.85 -6.48 -0.47
N GLY A 211 -24.14 -7.34 0.26
CA GLY A 211 -24.67 -8.07 1.41
C GLY A 211 -24.78 -7.24 2.70
N LEU A 212 -24.18 -6.04 2.76
CA LEU A 212 -24.19 -5.20 3.96
C LEU A 212 -25.34 -4.19 3.98
N THR A 213 -25.68 -3.61 2.83
CA THR A 213 -26.66 -2.52 2.74
C THR A 213 -27.31 -2.53 1.36
N THR A 214 -28.52 -1.97 1.20
CA THR A 214 -29.16 -1.68 -0.10
C THR A 214 -28.92 -0.25 -0.60
N ASN A 215 -28.32 0.62 0.23
CA ASN A 215 -28.08 2.01 -0.10
C ASN A 215 -26.93 2.18 -1.10
N ALA A 216 -27.27 2.52 -2.34
CA ALA A 216 -26.31 2.69 -3.43
C ALA A 216 -25.18 3.69 -3.12
N LYS A 217 -25.47 4.78 -2.38
CA LYS A 217 -24.46 5.77 -2.02
C LYS A 217 -23.45 5.20 -1.02
N LEU A 218 -23.94 4.48 0.00
CA LEU A 218 -23.05 3.84 0.97
C LEU A 218 -22.22 2.71 0.33
N ARG A 219 -22.80 1.93 -0.59
CA ARG A 219 -22.05 0.92 -1.36
C ARG A 219 -20.91 1.52 -2.17
N ALA A 220 -21.16 2.66 -2.81
CA ALA A 220 -20.14 3.40 -3.54
C ALA A 220 -19.03 3.88 -2.60
N VAL A 221 -19.38 4.39 -1.41
CA VAL A 221 -18.40 4.80 -0.39
C VAL A 221 -17.58 3.63 0.16
N PHE A 222 -18.14 2.43 0.33
CA PHE A 222 -17.34 1.28 0.74
C PHE A 222 -16.39 0.78 -0.36
N SER A 223 -16.66 1.15 -1.61
CA SER A 223 -15.91 0.66 -2.77
C SER A 223 -15.03 1.74 -3.43
N TYR A 224 -15.15 3.02 -3.07
CA TYR A 224 -14.60 4.15 -3.84
C TYR A 224 -13.10 4.07 -4.10
N ILE A 225 -12.37 3.45 -3.17
CA ILE A 225 -10.92 3.32 -3.18
C ILE A 225 -10.41 2.22 -4.13
N PHE A 226 -11.30 1.47 -4.79
CA PHE A 226 -10.93 0.41 -5.73
C PHE A 226 -9.87 0.79 -6.79
N PRO A 227 -9.81 2.03 -7.31
CA PRO A 227 -8.78 2.41 -8.29
C PRO A 227 -7.36 2.32 -7.72
N THR A 228 -7.18 2.49 -6.41
CA THR A 228 -5.87 2.38 -5.76
C THR A 228 -5.33 0.95 -5.76
N TYR A 229 -6.22 -0.05 -5.83
CA TYR A 229 -5.85 -1.46 -5.91
C TYR A 229 -5.78 -1.98 -7.35
N GLY A 230 -6.28 -1.21 -8.32
CA GLY A 230 -6.31 -1.61 -9.74
C GLY A 230 -7.28 -2.75 -10.06
N ILE A 231 -8.19 -3.11 -9.14
CA ILE A 231 -9.19 -4.17 -9.34
C ILE A 231 -10.59 -3.58 -9.21
N VAL A 232 -11.42 -3.77 -10.24
CA VAL A 232 -12.82 -3.34 -10.23
C VAL A 232 -13.60 -4.14 -9.18
N PRO A 233 -14.54 -3.53 -8.40
CA PRO A 233 -15.19 -4.21 -7.28
C PRO A 233 -15.96 -5.49 -7.61
N GLY A 234 -16.38 -5.66 -8.87
CA GLY A 234 -17.07 -6.87 -9.35
C GLY A 234 -16.13 -8.04 -9.69
N CYS A 235 -14.81 -7.82 -9.71
CA CYS A 235 -13.82 -8.88 -9.91
C CYS A 235 -13.45 -9.54 -8.56
N TRP A 236 -12.94 -10.77 -8.64
CA TRP A 236 -12.45 -11.52 -7.49
C TRP A 236 -11.30 -10.76 -6.80
N GLY A 237 -11.32 -10.68 -5.46
CA GLY A 237 -10.24 -10.04 -4.70
C GLY A 237 -10.69 -9.09 -3.58
N THR A 238 -11.64 -9.50 -2.72
CA THR A 238 -12.04 -8.75 -1.52
C THR A 238 -10.85 -8.35 -0.63
N LEU A 239 -9.80 -9.16 -0.62
CA LEU A 239 -8.67 -9.05 0.29
C LEU A 239 -7.98 -7.67 0.30
N LEU A 240 -7.93 -6.99 -0.85
CA LEU A 240 -7.14 -5.76 -1.00
C LEU A 240 -7.79 -4.55 -0.35
N ILE A 241 -9.13 -4.46 -0.40
CA ILE A 241 -9.86 -3.33 0.22
C ILE A 241 -9.79 -3.39 1.74
N PHE A 242 -9.88 -4.60 2.30
CA PHE A 242 -10.00 -4.76 3.75
C PHE A 242 -8.66 -4.94 4.49
N SER A 243 -7.60 -5.33 3.78
CA SER A 243 -6.25 -5.42 4.36
C SER A 243 -5.56 -4.05 4.52
N CYS A 244 -6.09 -3.02 3.87
CA CYS A 244 -5.54 -1.66 3.89
C CYS A 244 -6.53 -0.64 4.45
N PRO A 245 -6.91 -0.67 5.74
CA PRO A 245 -7.81 0.35 6.26
C PRO A 245 -7.14 1.68 6.61
N PHE A 246 -5.80 1.73 6.58
CA PHE A 246 -5.02 2.92 6.97
C PHE A 246 -3.70 2.96 6.20
N PHE A 247 -3.80 2.97 4.87
CA PHE A 247 -2.82 3.54 3.94
C PHE A 247 -1.31 3.31 4.15
N SER A 248 -0.85 2.20 4.74
CA SER A 248 0.57 1.89 4.62
C SER A 248 0.89 1.52 3.19
N LEU A 249 1.97 2.12 2.67
CA LEU A 249 2.63 1.84 1.41
C LEU A 249 2.18 0.51 0.78
N SER A 250 1.62 0.61 -0.42
CA SER A 250 1.61 -0.47 -1.39
C SER A 250 3.07 -0.80 -1.70
N LEU A 251 3.74 -1.56 -0.82
CA LEU A 251 4.91 -2.30 -1.24
C LEU A 251 4.47 -3.13 -2.45
N PRO A 252 5.34 -3.26 -3.48
CA PRO A 252 5.00 -3.81 -4.78
C PRO A 252 4.81 -5.34 -4.75
N PHE A 253 4.15 -5.88 -3.71
CA PHE A 253 3.89 -7.30 -3.49
C PHE A 253 2.58 -7.76 -4.14
N SER A 254 2.40 -7.31 -5.38
CA SER A 254 1.81 -8.13 -6.43
C SER A 254 2.44 -9.52 -6.54
N SER A 255 3.59 -9.82 -5.92
CA SER A 255 4.12 -11.20 -5.85
C SER A 255 3.27 -12.19 -5.05
N LEU A 256 2.38 -11.76 -4.15
CA LEU A 256 1.69 -12.68 -3.24
C LEU A 256 0.31 -13.11 -3.74
N THR A 257 -0.48 -12.20 -4.30
CA THR A 257 -1.75 -12.53 -4.96
C THR A 257 -1.55 -13.35 -6.25
N LEU A 258 -0.38 -13.23 -6.90
CA LEU A 258 -0.01 -14.04 -8.08
C LEU A 258 0.69 -15.36 -7.75
N PHE A 259 1.36 -15.51 -6.60
CA PHE A 259 1.69 -16.83 -6.08
C PHE A 259 0.42 -17.58 -5.62
N LEU A 260 -0.55 -16.85 -5.07
CA LEU A 260 -1.90 -17.34 -4.77
C LEU A 260 -2.67 -17.82 -6.02
N LEU A 261 -2.13 -17.64 -7.24
CA LEU A 261 -2.69 -18.11 -8.50
C LEU A 261 -1.76 -18.98 -9.36
N SER A 262 -0.44 -18.99 -9.17
CA SER A 262 0.45 -19.82 -10.02
C SER A 262 0.38 -21.32 -9.71
N LEU A 263 -0.46 -21.72 -8.75
CA LEU A 263 -0.51 -23.05 -8.14
C LEU A 263 -1.94 -23.52 -7.82
N ALA A 264 -2.96 -22.79 -8.28
CA ALA A 264 -4.32 -23.31 -8.35
C ALA A 264 -4.33 -24.72 -8.97
#